data_AF-A0A355A159-F1
#
_entry.id   AF-A0A355A159-F1
#
_cell.length_a   1.000
_cell.length_b   1.000
_cell.length_c   1.000
_cell.angle_alpha   90.00
_cell.angle_beta   90.00
_cell.angle_gamma   90.00
#
_symmetry.space_group_name_H-M   'P 1'
#
loop_
_entity.id
_entity.type
_entity.pdbx_description
1 polymer ?
#
loop_
_entity_poly.entity_id
_entity_poly.type
_entity_poly.pdbx_seq_one_letter_code
_entity_poly.pdbx_strand_id
1 'polypeptide(L)'
;IALDDVDLVLAPAAIRGGKNVRLQLSGLWQNVQQNLFFGVESGLKGNLFNHDFYSYSAIHGPLEMTARENGLLAFERKTDKNQIITAMLDNEQRKEAVKKFNTLAQLNIDLYKDIFR
;
A
#
# COMPACT_ATOMS: atom_id res chain seq x y z
N ILE A 1 4.31 11.01 8.11
CA ILE A 1 4.65 10.29 6.85
C ILE A 1 3.95 10.95 5.66
N ALA A 2 2.63 10.80 5.47
CA ALA A 2 1.97 11.40 4.30
C ALA A 2 1.94 12.93 4.31
N LEU A 3 1.81 13.54 5.49
CA LEU A 3 1.89 15.00 5.68
C LEU A 3 3.30 15.57 5.45
N ASP A 4 4.31 14.71 5.27
CA ASP A 4 5.70 15.10 4.98
C ASP A 4 6.01 15.04 3.47
N ASP A 5 4.97 15.08 2.62
CA ASP A 5 5.08 15.07 1.15
C ASP A 5 5.78 13.82 0.59
N VAL A 6 5.41 12.64 1.11
CA VAL A 6 5.98 11.35 0.70
C VAL A 6 5.28 10.84 -0.56
N ASP A 7 6.06 10.56 -1.60
CA ASP A 7 5.58 9.99 -2.87
C ASP A 7 5.56 8.46 -2.91
N LEU A 8 6.39 7.79 -2.09
CA LEU A 8 6.56 6.34 -2.08
C LEU A 8 6.82 5.83 -0.66
N VAL A 9 6.09 4.78 -0.27
CA VAL A 9 6.27 4.04 0.97
C VAL A 9 6.67 2.61 0.65
N LEU A 10 7.77 2.17 1.27
CA LEU A 10 8.20 0.77 1.25
C LEU A 10 7.80 0.09 2.56
N ALA A 11 7.11 -1.04 2.47
CA ALA A 11 6.61 -1.78 3.63
C ALA A 11 6.98 -3.27 3.53
N PRO A 12 8.07 -3.70 4.18
CA PRO A 12 8.30 -5.12 4.42
C PRO A 12 7.15 -5.68 5.28
N ALA A 13 6.55 -6.78 4.84
CA ALA A 13 5.39 -7.40 5.50
C ALA A 13 5.68 -8.86 5.84
N ALA A 14 5.32 -9.26 7.06
CA ALA A 14 5.50 -10.61 7.55
C ALA A 14 4.26 -11.06 8.35
N ILE A 15 3.25 -11.55 7.64
CA ILE A 15 2.00 -12.04 8.22
C ILE A 15 2.17 -13.50 8.60
N ARG A 16 2.10 -13.77 9.90
CA ARG A 16 2.06 -15.13 10.47
C ARG A 16 0.66 -15.74 10.32
N GLY A 17 0.62 -17.06 10.40
CA GLY A 17 -0.64 -17.81 10.43
C GLY A 17 -0.91 -18.49 9.09
N GLY A 18 -1.90 -18.01 8.34
CA GLY A 18 -2.27 -18.60 7.03
C GLY A 18 -2.50 -17.53 5.97
N LYS A 19 -2.74 -17.96 4.73
CA LYS A 19 -3.03 -17.05 3.61
C LYS A 19 -4.31 -16.25 3.89
N ASN A 20 -4.18 -14.93 4.03
CA ASN A 20 -5.32 -14.04 4.21
C ASN A 20 -5.13 -12.75 3.39
N VAL A 21 -5.71 -12.73 2.18
CA VAL A 21 -5.64 -11.58 1.28
C VAL A 21 -6.35 -10.36 1.87
N ARG A 22 -7.42 -10.55 2.65
CA ARG A 22 -8.14 -9.43 3.27
C ARG A 22 -7.28 -8.73 4.31
N LEU A 23 -6.56 -9.51 5.12
CA LEU A 23 -5.61 -8.97 6.09
C LEU A 23 -4.46 -8.23 5.39
N GLN A 24 -3.94 -8.77 4.29
CA GLN A 24 -2.93 -8.08 3.47
C GLN A 24 -3.46 -6.72 2.97
N LEU A 25 -4.66 -6.69 2.38
CA LEU A 25 -5.24 -5.47 1.82
C LEU A 25 -5.65 -4.45 2.90
N SER A 26 -5.97 -4.88 4.13
CA SER A 26 -6.20 -3.94 5.23
C SER A 26 -4.93 -3.20 5.69
N GLY A 27 -3.74 -3.63 5.22
CA GLY A 27 -2.46 -3.00 5.50
C GLY A 27 -2.17 -1.81 4.59
N LEU A 28 -1.18 -1.94 3.70
CA LEU A 28 -0.68 -0.79 2.93
C LEU A 28 -1.71 -0.25 1.93
N TRP A 29 -2.55 -1.10 1.34
CA TRP A 29 -3.53 -0.66 0.33
C TRP A 29 -4.44 0.44 0.87
N GLN A 30 -5.02 0.26 2.07
CA GLN A 30 -5.89 1.29 2.67
C GLN A 30 -5.13 2.59 2.93
N ASN A 31 -3.89 2.49 3.43
CA ASN A 31 -3.04 3.66 3.67
C ASN A 31 -2.75 4.42 2.38
N VAL A 32 -2.47 3.72 1.28
CA VAL A 32 -2.27 4.32 -0.04
C VAL A 32 -3.50 5.09 -0.49
N GLN A 33 -4.71 4.53 -0.33
CA GLN A 33 -5.92 5.22 -0.78
C GLN A 33 -6.23 6.47 0.05
N GLN A 34 -5.89 6.48 1.34
CA GLN A 34 -6.15 7.62 2.21
C GLN A 34 -5.09 8.74 2.08
N ASN A 35 -3.88 8.39 1.67
CA ASN A 35 -2.72 9.31 1.70
C ASN A 35 -2.14 9.61 0.30
N LEU A 36 -2.59 8.90 -0.73
CA LEU A 36 -2.33 9.16 -2.14
C LEU A 36 -0.85 9.10 -2.58
N PHE A 37 -0.07 8.25 -1.93
CA PHE A 37 1.31 7.89 -2.31
C PHE A 37 1.38 6.56 -3.04
N PHE A 38 2.53 6.18 -3.61
CA PHE A 38 2.78 4.79 -4.03
C PHE A 38 3.13 3.90 -2.85
N GLY A 39 2.63 2.67 -2.83
CA GLY A 39 2.96 1.70 -1.79
C GLY A 39 3.61 0.46 -2.37
N VAL A 40 4.74 0.01 -1.83
CA VAL A 40 5.38 -1.25 -2.20
C VAL A 40 5.46 -2.15 -0.99
N GLU A 41 4.73 -3.26 -1.03
CA GLU A 41 4.81 -4.33 -0.04
C GLU A 41 5.75 -5.43 -0.52
N SER A 42 6.75 -5.72 0.30
CA SER A 42 7.62 -6.90 0.13
C SER A 42 7.21 -7.96 1.14
N GLY A 43 6.52 -9.01 0.66
CA GLY A 43 5.94 -10.03 1.53
C GLY A 43 6.92 -11.17 1.81
N LEU A 44 7.21 -11.41 3.08
CA LEU A 44 7.93 -12.62 3.50
C LEU A 44 7.05 -13.86 3.35
N LYS A 45 7.60 -14.89 2.69
CA LYS A 45 6.98 -16.20 2.54
C LYS A 45 7.89 -17.32 3.00
N GLY A 46 7.29 -18.33 3.62
CA GLY A 46 8.00 -19.52 4.07
C GLY A 46 8.30 -19.50 5.55
N ASN A 47 9.25 -20.34 5.96
CA ASN A 47 9.56 -20.56 7.36
C ASN A 47 10.75 -19.72 7.79
N LEU A 48 10.61 -18.99 8.89
CA LEU A 48 11.69 -18.28 9.55
C LEU A 48 11.48 -18.37 11.07
N PHE A 49 12.51 -18.79 11.81
CA PHE A 49 12.46 -18.99 13.27
C PHE A 49 11.28 -19.86 13.74
N ASN A 50 11.02 -20.99 13.07
CA ASN A 50 9.89 -21.89 13.34
C ASN A 50 8.50 -21.25 13.20
N HIS A 51 8.40 -20.16 12.43
CA HIS A 51 7.13 -19.54 12.08
C HIS A 51 6.95 -19.53 10.57
N ASP A 52 5.75 -19.91 10.11
CA ASP A 52 5.38 -19.82 8.71
C ASP A 52 4.73 -18.46 8.41
N PHE A 53 5.18 -17.87 7.29
CA PHE A 53 4.74 -16.57 6.80
C PHE A 53 4.10 -16.70 5.42
N TYR A 54 3.07 -15.88 5.20
CA TYR A 54 2.18 -15.97 4.04
C TYR A 54 1.86 -14.61 3.42
N SER A 55 2.69 -13.60 3.67
CA SER A 55 2.50 -12.27 3.08
C SER A 55 2.64 -12.31 1.56
N TYR A 56 1.91 -11.42 0.89
CA TYR A 56 2.03 -11.23 -0.54
C TYR A 56 2.88 -10.00 -0.82
N SER A 57 3.60 -10.04 -1.93
CA SER A 57 4.18 -8.83 -2.50
C SER A 57 3.14 -8.10 -3.35
N ALA A 58 3.08 -6.78 -3.22
CA ALA A 58 2.13 -5.94 -3.94
C ALA A 58 2.70 -4.54 -4.19
N ILE A 59 2.32 -3.94 -5.31
CA ILE A 59 2.59 -2.54 -5.63
C ILE A 59 1.24 -1.86 -5.81
N HIS A 60 1.04 -0.81 -5.03
CA HIS A 60 -0.20 -0.06 -4.88
C HIS A 60 -0.02 1.37 -5.39
N GLY A 61 -1.10 1.95 -5.88
CA GLY A 61 -1.20 3.38 -6.17
C GLY A 61 -2.61 3.90 -5.87
N PRO A 62 -2.83 5.21 -5.95
CA PRO A 62 -4.17 5.78 -5.87
C PRO A 62 -5.14 5.10 -6.84
N LEU A 63 -6.36 4.86 -6.38
CA LEU A 63 -7.40 4.19 -7.14
C LEU A 63 -7.65 4.88 -8.50
N GLU A 64 -7.69 6.21 -8.54
CA GLU A 64 -8.00 7.00 -9.74
C GLU A 64 -6.94 6.95 -10.85
N MET A 65 -5.74 6.42 -10.58
CA MET A 65 -4.71 6.18 -11.60
C MET A 65 -4.66 4.73 -12.09
N THR A 66 -5.30 3.79 -11.39
CA THR A 66 -5.28 2.37 -11.78
C THR A 66 -6.36 2.05 -12.80
N ALA A 67 -6.03 1.26 -13.83
CA ALA A 67 -6.95 0.96 -14.93
C ALA A 67 -8.27 0.29 -14.52
N ARG A 68 -8.30 -0.35 -13.34
CA ARG A 68 -9.49 -1.01 -12.77
C ARG A 68 -10.03 -0.29 -11.54
N GLU A 69 -9.48 0.88 -11.22
CA GLU A 69 -9.82 1.66 -10.02
C GLU A 69 -9.75 0.85 -8.73
N ASN A 70 -8.81 -0.10 -8.67
CA ASN A 70 -8.66 -1.04 -7.56
C ASN A 70 -7.41 -0.78 -6.73
N GLY A 71 -6.63 0.25 -7.06
CA GLY A 71 -5.43 0.64 -6.32
C GLY A 71 -4.26 -0.35 -6.44
N LEU A 72 -4.32 -1.33 -7.35
CA LEU A 72 -3.28 -2.33 -7.56
C LEU A 72 -2.57 -2.12 -8.91
N LEU A 73 -1.27 -1.81 -8.85
CA LEU A 73 -0.39 -1.74 -10.02
C LEU A 73 0.23 -3.12 -10.33
N ALA A 74 0.64 -3.83 -9.28
CA ALA A 74 1.06 -5.22 -9.37
C ALA A 74 0.63 -5.98 -8.12
N PHE A 75 0.23 -7.23 -8.29
CA PHE A 75 -0.07 -8.12 -7.17
C PHE A 75 0.44 -9.50 -7.51
N GLU A 76 1.10 -10.12 -6.54
CA GLU A 76 1.63 -11.46 -6.69
C GLU A 76 0.51 -12.49 -6.90
N ARG A 77 0.54 -13.20 -8.04
CA ARG A 77 -0.55 -14.11 -8.44
C ARG A 77 -0.29 -15.57 -8.10
N LYS A 78 0.98 -15.97 -7.97
CA LYS A 78 1.36 -17.37 -7.70
C LYS A 78 1.86 -17.49 -6.27
N THR A 79 1.84 -18.72 -5.75
CA THR A 79 2.44 -19.02 -4.44
C THR A 79 3.93 -19.31 -4.54
N ASP A 80 4.55 -18.99 -5.68
CA ASP A 80 5.98 -19.14 -5.87
C ASP A 80 6.71 -18.25 -4.86
N LYS A 81 7.65 -18.83 -4.13
CA LYS A 81 8.39 -18.14 -3.07
C LYS A 81 9.40 -17.14 -3.62
N ASN A 82 9.75 -17.24 -4.91
CA ASN A 82 10.77 -16.42 -5.55
C ASN A 82 10.20 -15.46 -6.61
N GLN A 83 8.90 -15.18 -6.57
CA GLN A 83 8.28 -14.30 -7.54
C GLN A 83 8.75 -12.85 -7.33
N ILE A 84 9.33 -12.27 -8.37
CA ILE A 84 9.56 -10.82 -8.45
C ILE A 84 8.38 -10.20 -9.20
N ILE A 85 7.80 -9.15 -8.61
CA ILE A 85 6.81 -8.30 -9.28
C ILE A 85 7.43 -6.94 -9.56
N THR A 86 7.02 -6.33 -10.66
CA THR A 86 7.49 -5.00 -11.09
C THR A 86 6.31 -4.18 -11.59
N ALA A 87 6.40 -2.86 -11.46
CA ALA A 87 5.46 -1.90 -12.02
C ALA A 87 6.19 -0.59 -12.33
N MET A 88 5.69 0.16 -13.30
CA MET A 88 6.11 1.54 -13.53
C MET A 88 5.37 2.45 -12.55
N LEU A 89 6.08 3.32 -11.85
CA LEU A 89 5.50 4.32 -10.95
C LEU A 89 5.49 5.68 -11.67
N ASP A 90 4.35 6.04 -12.24
CA ASP A 90 4.16 7.31 -12.94
C ASP A 90 3.69 8.40 -11.97
N ASN A 91 4.64 9.22 -11.52
CA ASN A 91 4.35 10.27 -10.54
C ASN A 91 3.45 11.39 -11.11
N GLU A 92 3.49 11.64 -12.41
CA GLU A 92 2.61 12.65 -13.03
C GLU A 92 1.17 12.13 -13.05
N GLN A 93 0.97 10.85 -13.40
CA GLN A 93 -0.33 10.21 -13.30
C GLN A 93 -0.86 10.19 -11.85
N ARG A 94 0.02 9.97 -10.86
CA ARG A 94 -0.35 10.04 -9.44
C ARG A 94 -0.80 11.46 -9.05
N LYS A 95 -0.08 12.50 -9.47
CA LYS A 95 -0.47 13.89 -9.21
C LYS A 95 -1.84 14.22 -9.83
N GLU A 96 -2.12 13.71 -11.02
CA GLU A 96 -3.45 13.85 -11.64
C GLU A 96 -4.54 13.12 -10.84
N ALA A 97 -4.24 11.95 -10.26
CA ALA A 97 -5.16 11.26 -9.35
C ALA A 97 -5.44 12.10 -8.09
N VAL A 98 -4.39 12.67 -7.45
CA VAL A 98 -4.53 13.54 -6.27
C VAL A 98 -5.44 14.74 -6.56
N LYS A 99 -5.33 15.33 -7.76
CA LYS A 99 -6.18 16.48 -8.15
C LYS A 99 -7.67 16.12 -8.23
N LYS A 100 -8.00 14.87 -8.59
CA LYS A 100 -9.41 14.42 -8.64
C LYS A 100 -10.01 14.30 -7.25
N PHE A 101 -9.24 13.80 -6.28
CA PHE A 101 -9.69 13.65 -4.91
C PHE A 101 -8.54 13.75 -3.90
N ASN A 102 -8.30 14.95 -3.38
CA ASN A 102 -7.24 15.20 -2.39
C ASN A 102 -7.79 15.05 -0.96
N THR A 103 -7.67 13.84 -0.41
CA THR A 103 -8.08 13.52 0.97
C THR A 103 -7.35 14.34 2.02
N LEU A 104 -6.04 14.55 1.85
CA LEU A 104 -5.21 15.24 2.85
C LEU A 104 -5.58 16.72 2.98
N ALA A 105 -5.95 17.37 1.87
CA ALA A 105 -6.40 18.76 1.88
C ALA A 105 -7.75 18.96 2.60
N GLN A 106 -8.51 17.88 2.84
CA GLN A 106 -9.82 17.93 3.50
C GLN A 106 -9.74 17.63 5.01
N LEU A 107 -8.55 17.38 5.55
CA LEU A 107 -8.38 17.08 6.97
C LEU A 107 -8.64 18.32 7.83
N ASN A 108 -9.45 18.18 8.88
CA ASN A 108 -9.57 19.18 9.94
C ASN A 108 -8.45 18.97 10.97
N ILE A 109 -7.23 19.40 10.63
CA ILE A 109 -6.02 19.16 11.43
C ILE A 109 -6.18 19.66 12.88
N ASP A 110 -6.86 20.80 13.08
CA ASP A 110 -7.02 21.38 14.41
C ASP A 110 -7.84 20.49 15.34
N LEU A 111 -8.88 19.81 14.84
CA LEU A 111 -9.68 18.88 15.63
C LEU A 111 -8.85 17.68 16.13
N TYR A 112 -7.88 17.21 15.35
CA TYR A 112 -7.06 16.07 15.73
C TYR A 112 -6.00 16.41 16.78
N LYS A 113 -5.61 17.69 16.94
CA LYS A 113 -4.61 18.10 17.94
C LYS A 113 -5.04 17.76 19.37
N ASP A 114 -6.34 17.74 19.65
CA ASP A 114 -6.87 17.44 20.98
C ASP A 114 -6.92 15.94 21.30
N ILE A 115 -6.92 15.07 20.28
CA ILE A 115 -6.96 13.60 20.47
C ILE A 115 -5.58 13.06 20.90
N PHE A 116 -4.50 13.72 20.44
CA PHE A 116 -3.12 13.29 20.68
C PHE A 116 -2.40 14.15 21.72
N ARG A 117 -3.15 14.85 22.58
CA ARG A 117 -2.63 15.51 23.79
C ARG A 117 -2.35 14.52 24.91
#